data_AF-A0AAW9IBB1-F1
#
_entry.id   AF-A0AAW9IBB1-F1
#
_cell.length_a   1.000
_cell.length_b   1.000
_cell.length_c   1.000
_cell.angle_alpha   90.00
_cell.angle_beta   90.00
_cell.angle_gamma   90.00
#
_symmetry.space_group_name_H-M   'P 1'
#
loop_
_entity.id
_entity.type
_entity.pdbx_description
1 polymer ?
#
loop_
_entity_poly.entity_id
_entity_poly.type
_entity_poly.pdbx_seq_one_letter_code
_entity_poly.pdbx_strand_id
1 'polypeptide(L)'
;GIEVDIKDYEIEEVNKYIGESTGVHSPPITETGLQKVNGQQALSYARIRYVGNGNFERGERLTKVLYQIASKLKQVNPLKYVGVANTLAEQVKTNIDIPEALNLAYTIYKLPDLNFEQLQIPQ
;
A
#
# COMPACT_ATOMS: atom_id res chain seq x y z
N GLY A 1 9.47 0.57 1.63
CA GLY A 1 8.89 -0.65 1.05
C GLY A 1 7.96 -1.37 2.00
N ILE A 2 7.05 -2.15 1.44
CA ILE A 2 6.06 -3.01 2.11
C ILE A 2 6.32 -4.47 1.73
N GLU A 3 5.78 -5.41 2.49
CA GLU A 3 5.87 -6.84 2.16
C GLU A 3 4.61 -7.26 1.41
N VAL A 4 4.79 -7.83 0.22
CA VAL A 4 3.70 -8.38 -0.58
C VAL A 4 4.10 -9.74 -1.10
N ASP A 5 3.13 -10.63 -1.16
CA ASP A 5 3.28 -11.95 -1.74
C ASP A 5 2.82 -11.89 -3.20
N ILE A 6 3.77 -12.08 -4.11
CA ILE A 6 3.60 -11.94 -5.56
C ILE A 6 3.56 -13.32 -6.18
N LYS A 7 2.45 -13.60 -6.86
CA LYS A 7 2.23 -14.87 -7.54
C LYS A 7 2.89 -14.87 -8.92
N ASP A 8 3.14 -16.06 -9.42
CA ASP A 8 3.80 -16.37 -10.68
C ASP A 8 3.16 -15.61 -11.85
N TYR A 9 1.83 -15.66 -11.91
CA TYR A 9 1.05 -15.00 -12.94
C TYR A 9 1.00 -13.47 -12.80
N GLU A 10 1.38 -12.91 -11.64
CA GLU A 10 1.40 -11.46 -11.40
C GLU A 10 2.71 -10.82 -11.88
N ILE A 11 3.80 -11.58 -11.99
CA ILE A 11 5.14 -11.05 -12.29
C ILE A 11 5.18 -10.23 -13.58
N GLU A 12 4.64 -10.78 -14.68
CA GLU A 12 4.66 -10.08 -15.96
C GLU A 12 3.91 -8.75 -15.88
N GLU A 13 2.78 -8.72 -15.18
CA GLU A 13 1.90 -7.57 -15.11
C GLU A 13 2.37 -6.51 -14.11
N VAL A 14 3.00 -6.94 -13.02
CA VAL A 14 3.72 -6.04 -12.11
C VAL A 14 4.89 -5.39 -12.85
N ASN A 15 5.62 -6.14 -13.67
CA ASN A 15 6.77 -5.60 -14.39
C ASN A 15 6.39 -4.67 -15.54
N LYS A 16 5.21 -4.84 -16.16
CA LYS A 16 4.71 -3.93 -17.21
C LYS A 16 4.67 -2.46 -16.75
N TYR A 17 4.21 -2.22 -15.52
CA TYR A 17 4.07 -0.85 -15.02
C TYR A 17 5.27 -0.40 -14.15
N ILE A 18 6.28 -1.24 -13.94
CA ILE A 18 7.55 -0.83 -13.32
C ILE A 18 8.37 -0.10 -14.39
N GLY A 19 8.51 1.22 -14.25
CA GLY A 19 9.20 2.09 -15.20
C GLY A 19 8.26 2.95 -16.05
N GLU A 20 6.98 2.61 -16.14
CA GLU A 20 5.98 3.52 -16.69
C GLU A 20 5.60 4.57 -15.63
N SER A 21 5.64 5.85 -16.01
CA SER A 21 5.03 7.00 -15.32
C SER A 21 5.83 7.80 -14.27
N THR A 22 6.97 7.36 -13.71
CA THR A 22 7.59 8.12 -12.59
C THR A 22 9.06 8.53 -12.78
N GLY A 23 9.72 8.20 -13.90
CA GLY A 23 11.14 8.54 -14.14
C GLY A 23 12.14 7.85 -13.18
N VAL A 24 11.62 7.02 -12.27
CA VAL A 24 12.38 6.15 -11.38
C VAL A 24 12.36 4.76 -12.00
N HIS A 25 13.54 4.17 -12.22
CA HIS A 25 13.67 2.79 -12.69
C HIS A 25 13.90 1.88 -11.50
N SER A 26 12.80 1.40 -10.89
CA SER A 26 12.89 0.30 -9.94
C SER A 26 13.27 -0.99 -10.68
N PRO A 27 14.05 -1.89 -10.06
CA PRO A 27 14.35 -3.18 -10.67
C PRO A 27 13.07 -3.99 -10.85
N PRO A 28 12.97 -4.78 -11.94
CA PRO A 28 11.88 -5.70 -12.15
C PRO A 28 11.89 -6.79 -11.07
N ILE A 29 10.73 -7.35 -10.81
CA ILE A 29 10.52 -8.46 -9.89
C ILE A 29 10.74 -9.76 -10.67
N THR A 30 11.63 -10.62 -10.18
CA THR A 30 12.03 -11.86 -10.89
C THR A 30 11.60 -13.12 -10.16
N GLU A 31 11.28 -13.03 -8.88
CA GLU A 31 10.94 -14.16 -8.02
C GLU A 31 9.50 -14.04 -7.51
N THR A 32 8.86 -15.20 -7.31
CA THR A 32 7.53 -15.31 -6.71
C THR A 32 7.64 -15.43 -5.19
N GLY A 33 6.53 -15.23 -4.50
CA GLY A 33 6.46 -15.32 -3.04
C GLY A 33 6.55 -13.98 -2.33
N LEU A 34 6.71 -14.06 -1.01
CA LEU A 34 6.76 -12.92 -0.11
C LEU A 34 8.07 -12.15 -0.28
N GLN A 35 7.97 -10.89 -0.70
CA GLN A 35 9.12 -10.02 -0.89
C GLN A 35 8.83 -8.57 -0.52
N LYS A 36 9.90 -7.85 -0.20
CA LYS A 36 9.84 -6.44 0.17
C LYS A 36 9.93 -5.56 -1.07
N VAL A 37 8.81 -4.96 -1.44
CA VAL A 37 8.70 -4.08 -2.61
C VAL A 37 8.80 -2.60 -2.25
N ASN A 38 9.31 -1.77 -3.16
CA ASN A 38 9.36 -0.32 -3.00
C ASN A 38 8.03 0.37 -3.40
N GLY A 39 7.98 1.70 -3.37
CA GLY A 39 6.74 2.45 -3.67
C GLY A 39 6.23 2.26 -5.10
N GLN A 40 7.13 2.22 -6.09
CA GLN A 40 6.76 2.04 -7.49
C GLN A 40 6.29 0.60 -7.76
N GLN A 41 7.00 -0.38 -7.21
CA GLN A 41 6.62 -1.79 -7.29
C GLN A 41 5.28 -2.05 -6.58
N ALA A 42 5.05 -1.47 -5.40
CA ALA A 42 3.78 -1.55 -4.69
C ALA A 42 2.62 -0.90 -5.47
N LEU A 43 2.86 0.27 -6.10
CA LEU A 43 1.88 0.93 -6.95
C LEU A 43 1.54 0.08 -8.18
N SER A 44 2.54 -0.52 -8.81
CA SER A 44 2.35 -1.44 -9.93
C SER A 44 1.52 -2.66 -9.51
N TYR A 45 1.87 -3.29 -8.39
CA TYR A 45 1.14 -4.42 -7.82
C TYR A 45 -0.33 -4.10 -7.54
N ALA A 46 -0.61 -2.93 -6.97
CA ALA A 46 -1.98 -2.46 -6.72
C ALA A 46 -2.78 -2.17 -8.00
N ARG A 47 -2.12 -1.95 -9.14
CA ARG A 47 -2.72 -1.57 -10.42
C ARG A 47 -3.02 -2.75 -11.35
N ILE A 48 -2.58 -3.97 -11.03
CA ILE A 48 -2.85 -5.17 -11.84
C ILE A 48 -4.37 -5.32 -12.05
N ARG A 49 -4.78 -5.53 -13.31
CA ARG A 49 -6.19 -5.69 -13.71
C ARG A 49 -6.51 -7.01 -14.41
N TYR A 50 -5.57 -7.54 -15.19
CA TYR A 50 -5.89 -8.54 -16.23
C TYR A 50 -5.47 -9.98 -15.90
N VAL A 51 -5.06 -10.25 -14.65
CA VAL A 51 -4.64 -11.59 -14.22
C VAL A 51 -5.41 -12.07 -13.01
N GLY A 52 -5.77 -13.36 -13.03
CA GLY A 52 -6.67 -13.97 -12.05
C GLY A 52 -8.15 -13.66 -12.31
N ASN A 53 -8.96 -13.60 -11.25
CA ASN A 53 -10.42 -13.36 -11.28
C ASN A 53 -10.81 -11.87 -11.50
N GLY A 54 -10.16 -11.21 -12.47
CA GLY A 54 -10.53 -9.86 -12.95
C GLY A 54 -10.57 -8.76 -11.87
N ASN A 55 -11.73 -8.11 -11.70
CA ASN A 55 -11.91 -6.95 -10.82
C ASN A 55 -11.88 -7.28 -9.31
N PHE A 56 -12.20 -8.53 -8.92
CA PHE A 56 -12.30 -8.94 -7.51
C PHE A 56 -10.91 -8.93 -6.84
N GLU A 57 -9.94 -9.58 -7.48
CA GLU A 57 -8.56 -9.63 -6.96
C GLU A 57 -7.90 -8.24 -6.90
N ARG A 58 -8.34 -7.28 -7.72
CA ARG A 58 -7.83 -5.90 -7.66
C ARG A 58 -8.19 -5.21 -6.35
N GLY A 59 -9.42 -5.38 -5.87
CA GLY A 59 -9.87 -4.84 -4.59
C GLY A 59 -9.06 -5.44 -3.42
N GLU A 60 -8.84 -6.75 -3.46
CA GLU A 60 -8.06 -7.45 -2.44
C GLU A 60 -6.59 -6.99 -2.40
N ARG A 61 -5.94 -6.81 -3.54
CA ARG A 61 -4.57 -6.28 -3.62
C ARG A 61 -4.47 -4.88 -3.03
N LEU A 62 -5.42 -3.99 -3.35
CA LEU A 62 -5.48 -2.64 -2.78
C LEU A 62 -5.63 -2.67 -1.26
N THR A 63 -6.57 -3.47 -0.74
CA THR A 63 -6.75 -3.66 0.70
C THR A 63 -5.50 -4.23 1.36
N LYS A 64 -4.84 -5.21 0.75
CA LYS A 64 -3.59 -5.80 1.25
C LYS A 64 -2.46 -4.78 1.32
N VAL A 65 -2.30 -3.93 0.31
CA VAL A 65 -1.31 -2.85 0.30
C VAL A 65 -1.59 -1.85 1.42
N LEU A 66 -2.85 -1.42 1.59
CA LEU A 66 -3.25 -0.50 2.67
C LEU A 66 -3.00 -1.12 4.06
N TYR A 67 -3.34 -2.40 4.23
CA TYR A 67 -3.08 -3.13 5.48
C TYR A 67 -1.59 -3.17 5.82
N GLN A 68 -0.74 -3.47 4.85
CA GLN A 68 0.71 -3.51 5.04
C GLN A 68 1.28 -2.12 5.38
N ILE A 69 0.74 -1.06 4.77
CA ILE A 69 1.10 0.32 5.11
C ILE A 69 0.69 0.65 6.56
N ALA A 70 -0.54 0.32 6.96
CA ALA A 70 -1.05 0.58 8.31
C ALA A 70 -0.28 -0.20 9.39
N SER A 71 -0.04 -1.49 9.16
CA SER A 71 0.77 -2.35 10.03
C SER A 71 2.18 -1.79 10.22
N LYS A 72 2.80 -1.36 9.12
CA LYS A 72 4.12 -0.74 9.17
C LYS A 72 4.10 0.62 9.90
N LEU A 73 3.08 1.43 9.69
CA LEU A 73 2.95 2.72 10.38
C LEU A 73 2.85 2.53 11.89
N LYS A 74 2.12 1.51 12.37
CA LYS A 74 2.02 1.18 13.79
C LYS A 74 3.37 0.78 14.42
N GLN A 75 4.28 0.19 13.64
CA GLN A 75 5.63 -0.16 14.09
C GLN A 75 6.61 1.03 14.08
N VAL A 76 6.27 2.13 13.38
CA VAL A 76 7.10 3.33 13.33
C VAL A 76 6.96 4.14 14.61
N ASN A 77 8.06 4.72 15.09
CA ASN A 77 8.06 5.61 16.24
C ASN A 77 7.07 6.79 16.02
N PRO A 78 6.11 7.03 16.94
CA PRO A 78 5.12 8.11 16.81
C PRO A 78 5.70 9.51 16.58
N LEU A 79 6.94 9.78 17.04
CA LEU A 79 7.63 11.04 16.78
C LEU A 79 7.84 11.32 15.28
N LYS A 80 7.90 10.26 14.45
CA LYS A 80 8.04 10.38 12.99
C LYS A 80 6.72 10.66 12.29
N TYR A 81 5.57 10.54 12.97
CA TYR A 81 4.26 10.71 12.34
C TYR A 81 4.04 12.13 11.82
N VAL A 82 4.58 13.15 12.50
CA VAL A 82 4.49 14.55 12.04
C VAL A 82 5.20 14.73 10.70
N GLY A 83 6.41 14.17 10.55
CA GLY A 83 7.14 14.22 9.29
C GLY A 83 6.41 13.50 8.17
N VAL A 84 5.86 12.31 8.45
CA VAL A 84 5.05 11.54 7.49
C VAL A 84 3.80 12.31 7.08
N ALA A 85 3.06 12.90 8.03
CA ALA A 85 1.83 13.64 7.77
C ALA A 85 2.10 14.88 6.89
N ASN A 86 3.17 15.62 7.15
CA ASN A 86 3.56 16.77 6.32
C ASN A 86 3.88 16.35 4.88
N THR A 87 4.69 15.30 4.69
CA THR A 87 5.01 14.79 3.34
C THR A 87 3.77 14.29 2.61
N LEU A 88 2.82 13.65 3.32
CA LEU A 88 1.57 13.19 2.71
C LEU A 88 0.63 14.35 2.35
N ALA A 89 0.56 15.39 3.17
CA ALA A 89 -0.29 16.56 2.92
C ALA A 89 0.07 17.28 1.61
N GLU A 90 1.33 17.26 1.20
CA GLU A 90 1.79 17.82 -0.08
C GLU A 90 1.36 16.96 -1.29
N GLN A 91 1.09 15.67 -1.08
CA GLN A 91 0.83 14.69 -2.14
C GLN A 91 -0.65 14.24 -2.19
N VAL A 92 -1.45 14.57 -1.18
CA VAL A 92 -2.83 14.11 -1.02
C VAL A 92 -3.76 15.30 -0.85
N LYS A 93 -4.81 15.35 -1.67
CA LYS A 93 -5.90 16.31 -1.50
C LYS A 93 -6.92 15.73 -0.52
N THR A 94 -7.05 16.34 0.65
CA THR A 94 -7.98 15.95 1.70
C THR A 94 -8.53 17.18 2.42
N ASN A 95 -9.66 17.03 3.10
CA ASN A 95 -10.22 18.02 4.03
C ASN A 95 -9.84 17.74 5.49
N ILE A 96 -9.09 16.67 5.76
CA ILE A 96 -8.57 16.33 7.08
C ILE A 96 -7.33 17.19 7.34
N ASP A 97 -7.32 17.92 8.45
CA ASP A 97 -6.16 18.73 8.81
C ASP A 97 -5.03 17.87 9.44
N ILE A 98 -3.83 18.45 9.55
CA ILE A 98 -2.67 17.71 10.09
C ILE A 98 -2.88 17.29 11.56
N PRO A 99 -3.38 18.16 12.46
CA PRO A 99 -3.73 17.76 13.83
C PRO A 99 -4.73 16.59 13.91
N GLU A 100 -5.79 16.59 13.11
CA GLU A 100 -6.78 15.52 13.00
C GLU A 100 -6.13 14.22 12.51
N ALA A 101 -5.32 14.30 11.45
CA ALA A 101 -4.59 13.14 10.94
C ALA A 101 -3.66 12.52 11.99
N LEU A 102 -2.97 13.35 12.78
CA LEU A 102 -2.12 12.88 13.88
C LEU A 102 -2.94 12.24 14.99
N ASN A 103 -4.06 12.83 15.38
CA ASN A 103 -4.96 12.25 16.39
C ASN A 103 -5.49 10.87 15.95
N LEU A 104 -5.86 10.72 14.67
CA LEU A 104 -6.25 9.42 14.10
C LEU A 104 -5.09 8.43 14.15
N ALA A 105 -3.89 8.83 13.74
CA ALA A 105 -2.70 7.98 13.78
C ALA A 105 -2.34 7.54 15.22
N TYR A 106 -2.43 8.43 16.20
CA TYR A 106 -2.23 8.10 17.62
C TYR A 106 -3.30 7.14 18.16
N THR A 107 -4.54 7.30 17.72
CA THR A 107 -5.63 6.38 18.08
C THR A 107 -5.32 4.97 17.57
N ILE A 108 -4.92 4.85 16.30
CA ILE A 108 -4.52 3.58 15.68
C ILE A 108 -3.31 2.97 16.41
N TYR A 109 -2.31 3.78 16.75
CA TYR A 109 -1.12 3.33 17.48
C TYR A 109 -1.46 2.72 18.86
N LYS A 110 -2.46 3.28 19.55
CA LYS A 110 -2.92 2.81 20.86
C LYS A 110 -3.77 1.53 20.80
N LEU A 111 -4.27 1.14 19.62
CA LEU A 111 -5.05 -0.09 19.48
C LEU A 111 -4.14 -1.30 19.73
N PRO A 112 -4.58 -2.31 20.50
CA PRO A 112 -3.79 -3.53 20.75
C PRO A 112 -3.53 -4.28 19.45
N ASP A 113 -4.57 -4.47 18.62
CA ASP A 113 -4.50 -5.15 17.33
C ASP A 113 -5.15 -4.32 16.22
N LEU A 114 -4.65 -4.51 14.99
CA LEU A 114 -5.18 -3.90 13.77
C LEU A 114 -6.09 -4.90 13.06
N ASN A 115 -7.31 -5.04 13.57
CA ASN A 115 -8.33 -5.89 12.95
C ASN A 115 -9.18 -5.03 12.01
N PHE A 116 -9.05 -5.27 10.70
CA PHE A 116 -9.89 -4.62 9.70
C PHE A 116 -11.05 -5.53 9.34
N GLU A 117 -12.27 -5.05 9.55
CA GLU A 117 -13.45 -5.67 8.95
C GLU A 117 -13.52 -5.24 7.49
N GLN A 118 -13.47 -6.22 6.57
CA GLN A 118 -13.56 -5.96 5.14
C GLN A 118 -15.00 -6.16 4.67
N LEU A 119 -15.55 -5.12 4.06
CA LEU A 119 -16.82 -5.17 3.35
C LEU A 119 -16.57 -4.95 1.85
N GLN A 120 -17.12 -5.84 1.03
CA GLN A 120 -17.07 -5.73 -0.43
C GLN A 120 -18.46 -5.50 -1.00
N ILE A 121 -18.58 -4.58 -1.96
CA ILE A 121 -19.83 -4.24 -2.63
C ILE A 121 -19.56 -4.16 -4.15
N PRO A 122 -20.34 -4.85 -5.01
CA PRO A 122 -21.41 -5.81 -4.70
C PRO A 122 -20.84 -7.16 -4.20
N GLN A 123 -21.66 -7.92 -3.48
CA GLN A 123 -21.34 -9.30 -3.06
C GLN A 123 -21.31 -10.26 -4.26
#